data_AF-A0A9Q0RAM5-F1
#
_entry.id   AF-A0A9Q0RAM5-F1
#
_cell.length_a   1.000
_cell.length_b   1.000
_cell.length_c   1.000
_cell.angle_alpha   90.00
_cell.angle_beta   90.00
_cell.angle_gamma   90.00
#
_symmetry.space_group_name_H-M   'P 1'
#
loop_
_entity.id
_entity.type
_entity.pdbx_description
1 polymer ?
#
loop_
_entity_poly.entity_id
_entity_poly.type
_entity_poly.pdbx_seq_one_letter_code
_entity_poly.pdbx_strand_id
1 'polypeptide(L)'
;MEFSSTNFINTVREGDFNKIQEMVKQGQEINEKDQQQTTALHWCAFNDRYDIAKFLLDNGADISLVDINRHTPLHWACASGSLLFCHLLIENGADLYQTDINGLMPLHLAAKLNKSLVCFYLLSKGLSVDLLDDNQRTPLHYSAMSGSSQITRFLIRKGAKIDSRDIEGKTPFHYSALSPNSETISIIYESGGDLNVQDNEHRTPYQVTRESNSLMSKFISDLKIEDYLKHFKIFGIGIYPLFFIFPFAIFFLIDFFFVFTSFWISITIIPILAYSFFKNCYIYPKSHGMNPAAFGLYCYAIFCFFSTMIFRLLPNILSRKYLI
;
A
#
# COMPACT_ATOMS: atom_id res chain seq x y z
N MET A 1 -23.09 52.06 13.49
CA MET A 1 -22.12 51.50 14.44
C MET A 1 -21.98 49.99 14.16
N GLU A 2 -21.49 49.62 12.98
CA GLU A 2 -21.42 48.21 12.51
C GLU A 2 -19.99 47.70 12.30
N PHE A 3 -18.97 48.48 12.70
CA PHE A 3 -17.57 48.21 12.35
C PHE A 3 -16.71 47.64 13.50
N SER A 4 -17.26 47.43 14.70
CA SER A 4 -16.42 47.05 15.87
C SER A 4 -15.94 45.60 15.79
N SER A 5 -16.85 44.63 15.58
CA SER A 5 -16.49 43.20 15.63
C SER A 5 -15.66 42.70 14.45
N THR A 6 -15.84 43.31 13.28
CA THR A 6 -15.01 42.97 12.13
C THR A 6 -13.61 43.57 12.24
N ASN A 7 -13.43 44.68 12.97
CA ASN A 7 -12.13 45.36 13.03
C ASN A 7 -11.15 44.67 13.99
N PHE A 8 -11.58 44.30 15.20
CA PHE A 8 -10.68 43.67 16.16
C PHE A 8 -10.28 42.25 15.73
N ILE A 9 -11.23 41.40 15.34
CA ILE A 9 -10.91 40.08 14.77
C ILE A 9 -9.99 40.19 13.53
N ASN A 10 -10.23 41.13 12.60
CA ASN A 10 -9.33 41.29 11.46
C ASN A 10 -7.92 41.73 11.88
N THR A 11 -7.80 42.61 12.88
CA THR A 11 -6.50 43.00 13.42
C THR A 11 -5.76 41.80 14.06
N VAL A 12 -6.49 40.90 14.73
CA VAL A 12 -5.95 39.64 15.26
C VAL A 12 -5.46 38.73 14.13
N ARG A 13 -6.19 38.64 13.02
CA ARG A 13 -5.80 37.86 11.83
C ARG A 13 -4.54 38.41 11.18
N GLU A 14 -4.43 39.72 11.06
CA GLU A 14 -3.23 40.42 10.56
C GLU A 14 -2.03 40.19 11.49
N GLY A 15 -2.28 40.12 12.80
CA GLY A 15 -1.27 39.84 13.82
C GLY A 15 -0.56 41.09 14.35
N ASP A 16 -1.18 42.26 14.23
CA ASP A 16 -0.65 43.51 14.78
C ASP A 16 -0.83 43.55 16.31
N PHE A 17 0.16 42.99 17.02
CA PHE A 17 0.09 42.83 18.48
C PHE A 17 -0.03 44.16 19.22
N ASN A 18 0.67 45.22 18.78
CA ASN A 18 0.61 46.52 19.44
C ASN A 18 -0.80 47.12 19.36
N LYS A 19 -1.40 47.07 18.17
CA LYS A 19 -2.76 47.55 17.96
C LYS A 19 -3.78 46.74 18.76
N ILE A 20 -3.62 45.41 18.84
CA ILE A 20 -4.46 44.55 19.68
C ILE A 20 -4.37 44.96 21.15
N GLN A 21 -3.16 45.19 21.68
CA GLN A 21 -2.97 45.64 23.06
C GLN A 21 -3.63 47.00 23.33
N GLU A 22 -3.53 47.94 22.39
CA GLU A 22 -4.20 49.25 22.49
C GLU A 22 -5.73 49.11 22.49
N MET A 23 -6.28 48.31 21.59
CA MET A 23 -7.73 48.08 21.51
C MET A 23 -8.26 47.46 22.81
N VAL A 24 -7.58 46.43 23.36
CA VAL A 24 -7.97 45.81 24.63
C VAL A 24 -7.90 46.81 25.79
N LYS A 25 -6.86 47.65 25.86
CA LYS A 25 -6.76 48.72 26.88
C LYS A 25 -7.87 49.77 26.76
N GLN A 26 -8.40 49.99 25.56
CA GLN A 26 -9.52 50.90 25.32
C GLN A 26 -10.90 50.28 25.63
N GLY A 27 -10.95 49.05 26.15
CA GLY A 27 -12.19 48.37 26.52
C GLY A 27 -12.86 47.62 25.35
N GLN A 28 -12.09 47.23 24.34
CA GLN A 28 -12.58 46.35 23.27
C GLN A 28 -13.08 45.02 23.86
N GLU A 29 -14.26 44.57 23.42
CA GLU A 29 -14.81 43.27 23.78
C GLU A 29 -13.94 42.16 23.19
N ILE A 30 -13.32 41.35 24.05
CA ILE A 30 -12.38 40.29 23.66
C ILE A 30 -13.11 39.06 23.09
N ASN A 31 -14.31 38.80 23.61
CA ASN A 31 -15.10 37.61 23.27
C ASN A 31 -16.09 37.87 22.14
N GLU A 32 -15.86 38.93 21.36
CA GLU A 32 -16.66 39.19 20.16
C GLU A 32 -16.52 38.04 19.16
N LYS A 33 -17.60 37.86 18.39
CA LYS A 33 -17.72 36.82 17.38
C LYS A 33 -17.94 37.44 16.02
N ASP A 34 -17.28 36.87 15.01
CA ASP A 34 -17.56 37.20 13.61
C ASP A 34 -18.85 36.53 13.11
N GLN A 35 -19.14 36.68 11.81
CA GLN A 35 -20.31 36.09 11.17
C GLN A 35 -20.34 34.55 11.23
N GLN A 36 -19.19 33.91 11.42
CA GLN A 36 -19.05 32.46 11.58
C GLN A 36 -19.02 32.03 13.05
N GLN A 37 -19.45 32.92 13.96
CA GLN A 37 -19.39 32.71 15.41
C GLN A 37 -17.95 32.51 15.93
N THR A 38 -16.94 32.89 15.14
CA THR A 38 -15.53 32.65 15.44
C THR A 38 -15.00 33.80 16.30
N THR A 39 -14.24 33.48 17.35
CA THR A 39 -13.61 34.48 18.24
C THR A 39 -12.15 34.74 17.83
N ALA A 40 -11.53 35.76 18.42
CA ALA A 40 -10.11 36.04 18.25
C ALA A 40 -9.21 34.82 18.59
N LEU A 41 -9.55 34.04 19.63
CA LEU A 41 -8.77 32.84 20.01
C LEU A 41 -8.76 31.76 18.93
N HIS A 42 -9.87 31.55 18.21
CA HIS A 42 -9.91 30.62 17.09
C HIS A 42 -8.95 31.04 15.98
N TRP A 43 -8.98 32.33 15.60
CA TRP A 43 -8.08 32.88 14.59
C TRP A 43 -6.61 32.81 15.01
N CYS A 44 -6.31 32.99 16.30
CA CYS A 44 -4.97 32.77 16.82
C CYS A 44 -4.54 31.30 16.68
N ALA A 45 -5.43 30.33 16.94
CA ALA A 45 -5.14 28.91 16.83
C ALA A 45 -4.85 28.46 15.38
N PHE A 46 -5.54 29.06 14.41
CA PHE A 46 -5.32 28.78 12.99
C PHE A 46 -4.04 29.40 12.45
N ASN A 47 -3.73 30.64 12.85
CA ASN A 47 -2.57 31.40 12.37
C ASN A 47 -1.31 31.24 13.26
N ASP A 48 -1.34 30.34 14.24
CA ASP A 48 -0.27 30.08 15.21
C ASP A 48 0.24 31.35 15.95
N ARG A 49 -0.69 32.23 16.32
CA ARG A 49 -0.39 33.52 16.98
C ARG A 49 -0.31 33.36 18.49
N TYR A 50 0.73 32.68 18.97
CA TYR A 50 0.90 32.35 20.39
C TYR A 50 0.88 33.57 21.32
N ASP A 51 1.67 34.60 21.03
CA ASP A 51 1.81 35.77 21.92
C ASP A 51 0.50 36.55 22.05
N ILE A 52 -0.22 36.69 20.93
CA ILE A 52 -1.54 37.31 20.91
C ILE A 52 -2.52 36.46 21.73
N ALA A 53 -2.56 35.15 21.51
CA ALA A 53 -3.47 34.27 22.24
C ALA A 53 -3.22 34.29 23.75
N LYS A 54 -1.96 34.25 24.17
CA LYS A 54 -1.58 34.34 25.58
C LYS A 54 -2.06 35.66 26.17
N PHE A 55 -1.83 36.78 25.49
CA PHE A 55 -2.32 38.07 25.93
C PHE A 55 -3.85 38.11 26.02
N LEU A 56 -4.58 37.56 25.05
CA LEU A 56 -6.04 37.51 25.08
C LEU A 56 -6.55 36.66 26.26
N LEU A 57 -5.96 35.49 26.52
CA LEU A 57 -6.29 34.63 27.67
C LEU A 57 -6.02 35.35 29.00
N ASP A 58 -4.87 36.00 29.13
CA ASP A 58 -4.50 36.79 30.33
C ASP A 58 -5.47 37.96 30.58
N ASN A 59 -6.22 38.40 29.56
CA ASN A 59 -7.22 39.47 29.65
C ASN A 59 -8.67 38.96 29.63
N GLY A 60 -8.91 37.66 29.82
CA GLY A 60 -10.27 37.12 30.01
C GLY A 60 -10.96 36.63 28.74
N ALA A 61 -10.19 36.26 27.70
CA ALA A 61 -10.75 35.53 26.57
C ALA A 61 -11.32 34.18 27.00
N ASP A 62 -12.57 33.90 26.61
CA ASP A 62 -13.28 32.67 26.94
C ASP A 62 -12.87 31.56 25.98
N ILE A 63 -12.20 30.57 26.55
CA ILE A 63 -11.66 29.39 25.85
C ILE A 63 -12.73 28.39 25.43
N SER A 64 -13.94 28.48 25.99
CA SER A 64 -15.05 27.55 25.78
C SER A 64 -15.96 27.94 24.62
N LEU A 65 -15.82 29.17 24.10
CA LEU A 65 -16.64 29.66 23.00
C LEU A 65 -16.43 28.82 21.74
N VAL A 66 -17.53 28.62 21.02
CA VAL A 66 -17.54 27.82 19.79
C VAL A 66 -17.98 28.63 18.57
N ASP A 67 -17.49 28.21 17.40
CA ASP A 67 -17.92 28.64 16.08
C ASP A 67 -19.24 27.98 15.63
N ILE A 68 -19.69 28.25 14.40
CA ILE A 68 -20.92 27.68 13.83
C ILE A 68 -20.95 26.14 13.75
N ASN A 69 -19.77 25.50 13.70
CA ASN A 69 -19.63 24.04 13.65
C ASN A 69 -19.38 23.45 15.04
N ARG A 70 -19.62 24.24 16.10
CA ARG A 70 -19.33 23.89 17.49
C ARG A 70 -17.84 23.58 17.73
N HIS A 71 -16.94 24.06 16.88
CA HIS A 71 -15.51 23.94 17.14
C HIS A 71 -15.09 24.99 18.16
N THR A 72 -14.36 24.55 19.18
CA THR A 72 -13.64 25.42 20.14
C THR A 72 -12.28 25.85 19.57
N PRO A 73 -11.56 26.81 20.19
CA PRO A 73 -10.19 27.12 19.82
C PRO A 73 -9.27 25.87 19.83
N LEU A 74 -9.53 24.91 20.72
CA LEU A 74 -8.77 23.66 20.78
C LEU A 74 -9.02 22.77 19.56
N HIS A 75 -10.24 22.72 19.03
CA HIS A 75 -10.52 22.02 17.76
C HIS A 75 -9.71 22.65 16.61
N TRP A 76 -9.67 23.98 16.53
CA TRP A 76 -8.91 24.70 15.50
C TRP A 76 -7.41 24.44 15.63
N ALA A 77 -6.86 24.47 16.85
CA ALA A 77 -5.45 24.12 17.11
C ALA A 77 -5.13 22.66 16.72
N CYS A 78 -6.04 21.74 17.03
CA CYS A 78 -5.89 20.33 16.66
C CYS A 78 -5.97 20.12 15.15
N ALA A 79 -6.82 20.87 14.45
CA ALA A 79 -6.96 20.80 13.00
C ALA A 79 -5.78 21.45 12.26
N SER A 80 -5.24 22.55 12.76
CA SER A 80 -4.02 23.17 12.21
C SER A 80 -2.79 22.30 12.47
N GLY A 81 -2.78 21.60 13.60
CA GLY A 81 -1.63 20.83 14.07
C GLY A 81 -0.66 21.64 14.92
N SER A 82 -1.07 22.82 15.41
CA SER A 82 -0.23 23.63 16.29
C SER A 82 -0.16 23.01 17.69
N LEU A 83 0.90 22.23 17.91
CA LEU A 83 1.17 21.60 19.20
C LEU A 83 1.33 22.65 20.31
N LEU A 84 2.05 23.74 20.04
CA LEU A 84 2.29 24.80 21.02
C LEU A 84 0.98 25.47 21.44
N PHE A 85 0.06 25.68 20.50
CA PHE A 85 -1.23 26.26 20.80
C PHE A 85 -2.15 25.29 21.56
N CYS A 86 -2.11 24.00 21.22
CA CYS A 86 -2.76 22.97 22.04
C CYS A 86 -2.24 22.98 23.48
N HIS A 87 -0.92 23.14 23.67
CA HIS A 87 -0.34 23.30 25.02
C HIS A 87 -0.94 24.49 25.74
N LEU A 88 -0.89 25.68 25.13
CA LEU A 88 -1.42 26.91 25.73
C LEU A 88 -2.87 26.75 26.17
N LEU A 89 -3.72 26.23 25.27
CA LEU A 89 -5.15 26.10 25.54
C LEU A 89 -5.44 25.08 26.65
N ILE A 90 -4.76 23.94 26.64
CA ILE A 90 -4.99 22.88 27.64
C ILE A 90 -4.50 23.31 29.04
N GLU A 91 -3.37 24.01 29.14
CA GLU A 91 -2.90 24.54 30.41
C GLU A 91 -3.82 25.66 30.96
N ASN A 92 -4.59 26.32 30.08
CA ASN A 92 -5.63 27.30 30.45
C ASN A 92 -7.03 26.66 30.60
N GLY A 93 -7.12 25.33 30.69
CA GLY A 93 -8.37 24.64 31.02
C GLY A 93 -9.32 24.38 29.84
N ALA A 94 -8.81 24.35 28.60
CA ALA A 94 -9.62 23.90 27.46
C ALA A 94 -10.16 22.47 27.67
N ASP A 95 -11.46 22.29 27.39
CA ASP A 95 -12.09 20.97 27.48
C ASP A 95 -11.64 20.04 26.35
N LEU A 96 -11.09 18.89 26.74
CA LEU A 96 -10.61 17.83 25.85
C LEU A 96 -11.75 16.95 25.30
N TYR A 97 -12.94 17.01 25.91
CA TYR A 97 -14.10 16.16 25.61
C TYR A 97 -15.23 16.90 24.89
N GLN A 98 -15.13 18.21 24.74
CA GLN A 98 -16.11 19.00 23.98
C GLN A 98 -16.19 18.46 22.55
N THR A 99 -17.40 18.14 22.10
CA THR A 99 -17.65 17.65 20.74
C THR A 99 -18.09 18.76 19.80
N ASP A 100 -17.71 18.62 18.53
CA ASP A 100 -18.22 19.42 17.41
C ASP A 100 -19.64 18.99 16.97
N ILE A 101 -20.17 19.58 15.91
CA ILE A 101 -21.50 19.22 15.36
C ILE A 101 -21.63 17.77 14.88
N ASN A 102 -20.52 17.09 14.60
CA ASN A 102 -20.48 15.71 14.15
C ASN A 102 -20.13 14.73 15.29
N GLY A 103 -20.07 15.21 16.53
CA GLY A 103 -19.65 14.40 17.68
C GLY A 103 -18.14 14.25 17.82
N LEU A 104 -17.33 14.93 17.01
CA LEU A 104 -15.87 14.77 17.06
C LEU A 104 -15.29 15.58 18.20
N MET A 105 -14.67 14.87 19.15
CA MET A 105 -13.71 15.47 20.10
C MET A 105 -12.41 15.92 19.40
N PRO A 106 -11.61 16.82 19.99
CA PRO A 106 -10.33 17.27 19.44
C PRO A 106 -9.37 16.15 19.03
N LEU A 107 -9.34 15.05 19.79
CA LEU A 107 -8.50 13.88 19.47
C LEU A 107 -8.93 13.19 18.16
N HIS A 108 -10.23 13.04 17.91
CA HIS A 108 -10.74 12.47 16.66
C HIS A 108 -10.35 13.35 15.47
N LEU A 109 -10.47 14.68 15.62
CA LEU A 109 -10.13 15.63 14.57
C LEU A 109 -8.63 15.60 14.23
N ALA A 110 -7.76 15.56 15.24
CA ALA A 110 -6.32 15.42 15.06
C ALA A 110 -5.95 14.10 14.35
N ALA A 111 -6.62 12.98 14.68
CA ALA A 111 -6.39 11.68 14.05
C ALA A 111 -6.88 11.66 12.59
N LYS A 112 -8.04 12.27 12.33
CA LYS A 112 -8.64 12.41 11.00
C LYS A 112 -7.75 13.24 10.06
N LEU A 113 -7.08 14.27 10.59
CA LEU A 113 -6.23 15.20 9.84
C LEU A 113 -4.73 14.86 9.91
N ASN A 114 -4.37 13.67 10.38
CA ASN A 114 -2.99 13.18 10.46
C ASN A 114 -2.04 14.12 11.24
N LYS A 115 -2.48 14.64 12.39
CA LYS A 115 -1.69 15.53 13.25
C LYS A 115 -1.03 14.75 14.38
N SER A 116 -0.07 13.87 14.02
CA SER A 116 0.53 12.90 14.93
C SER A 116 1.03 13.48 16.25
N LEU A 117 1.79 14.59 16.20
CA LEU A 117 2.33 15.22 17.41
C LEU A 117 1.22 15.70 18.35
N VAL A 118 0.15 16.29 17.80
CA VAL A 118 -1.01 16.71 18.59
C VAL A 118 -1.74 15.50 19.16
N CYS A 119 -1.98 14.44 18.37
CA CYS A 119 -2.59 13.21 18.89
C CYS A 119 -1.82 12.62 20.06
N PHE A 120 -0.49 12.52 19.94
CA PHE A 120 0.36 11.98 21.00
C PHE A 120 0.29 12.85 22.26
N TYR A 121 0.27 14.17 22.09
CA TYR A 121 0.13 15.10 23.20
C TYR A 121 -1.23 14.99 23.89
N LEU A 122 -2.33 14.98 23.14
CA LEU A 122 -3.67 14.80 23.70
C LEU A 122 -3.77 13.48 24.48
N LEU A 123 -3.29 12.37 23.91
CA LEU A 123 -3.27 11.07 24.60
C LEU A 123 -2.39 11.08 25.86
N SER A 124 -1.33 11.90 25.89
CA SER A 124 -0.50 12.06 27.09
C SER A 124 -1.22 12.73 28.26
N LYS A 125 -2.35 13.43 28.00
CA LYS A 125 -3.20 14.03 29.02
C LYS A 125 -4.20 13.05 29.65
N GLY A 126 -4.06 11.75 29.38
CA GLY A 126 -4.84 10.70 30.05
C GLY A 126 -6.17 10.36 29.37
N LEU A 127 -6.39 10.83 28.14
CA LEU A 127 -7.55 10.43 27.34
C LEU A 127 -7.52 8.92 27.06
N SER A 128 -8.69 8.30 27.07
CA SER A 128 -8.83 6.92 26.58
C SER A 128 -8.47 6.85 25.08
N VAL A 129 -7.80 5.78 24.67
CA VAL A 129 -7.49 5.51 23.26
C VAL A 129 -8.71 5.09 22.44
N ASP A 130 -9.75 4.61 23.12
CA ASP A 130 -11.02 4.13 22.54
C ASP A 130 -12.17 5.12 22.80
N LEU A 131 -11.88 6.44 22.84
CA LEU A 131 -12.96 7.44 22.86
C LEU A 131 -13.88 7.25 21.65
N LEU A 132 -15.16 7.51 21.83
CA LEU A 132 -16.17 7.32 20.80
C LEU A 132 -16.73 8.69 20.41
N ASP A 133 -16.88 8.92 19.11
CA ASP A 133 -17.73 9.99 18.60
C ASP A 133 -19.21 9.54 18.52
N ASP A 134 -20.08 10.42 18.04
CA ASP A 134 -21.52 10.16 17.92
C ASP A 134 -21.84 9.01 16.93
N ASN A 135 -20.91 8.64 16.05
CA ASN A 135 -21.02 7.50 15.15
C ASN A 135 -20.37 6.24 15.73
N GLN A 136 -20.00 6.23 17.01
CA GLN A 136 -19.29 5.13 17.67
C GLN A 136 -17.92 4.83 17.03
N ARG A 137 -17.28 5.82 16.38
CA ARG A 137 -15.95 5.69 15.80
C ARG A 137 -14.90 6.10 16.81
N THR A 138 -13.84 5.30 16.88
CA THR A 138 -12.65 5.57 17.69
C THR A 138 -11.61 6.38 16.93
N PRO A 139 -10.61 6.99 17.61
CA PRO A 139 -9.46 7.61 16.95
C PRO A 139 -8.75 6.66 15.96
N LEU A 140 -8.79 5.35 16.22
CA LEU A 140 -8.19 4.33 15.34
C LEU A 140 -8.95 4.20 14.00
N HIS A 141 -10.27 4.41 13.96
CA HIS A 141 -11.02 4.47 12.70
C HIS A 141 -10.53 5.64 11.85
N TYR A 142 -10.35 6.81 12.47
CA TYR A 142 -9.91 8.03 11.79
C TYR A 142 -8.45 7.95 11.32
N SER A 143 -7.53 7.40 12.14
CA SER A 143 -6.14 7.21 11.72
C SER A 143 -5.99 6.16 10.63
N ALA A 144 -6.84 5.12 10.63
CA ALA A 144 -6.92 4.13 9.56
C ALA A 144 -7.35 4.78 8.24
N MET A 145 -8.45 5.53 8.26
CA MET A 145 -8.99 6.25 7.10
C MET A 145 -8.00 7.27 6.53
N SER A 146 -7.33 8.06 7.38
CA SER A 146 -6.39 9.09 6.94
C SER A 146 -5.04 8.53 6.48
N GLY A 147 -4.74 7.26 6.77
CA GLY A 147 -3.45 6.64 6.46
C GLY A 147 -2.30 7.10 7.35
N SER A 148 -2.63 7.51 8.57
CA SER A 148 -1.69 7.99 9.57
C SER A 148 -0.98 6.83 10.25
N SER A 149 0.02 6.23 9.59
CA SER A 149 0.71 5.03 10.10
C SER A 149 1.31 5.22 11.49
N GLN A 150 1.83 6.42 11.78
CA GLN A 150 2.35 6.78 13.10
C GLN A 150 1.27 6.77 14.20
N ILE A 151 0.12 7.39 13.94
CA ILE A 151 -0.99 7.46 14.90
C ILE A 151 -1.58 6.07 15.11
N THR A 152 -1.84 5.34 14.02
CA THR A 152 -2.35 3.96 14.05
C THR A 152 -1.43 3.06 14.89
N ARG A 153 -0.12 3.08 14.63
CA ARG A 153 0.86 2.30 15.39
C ARG A 153 0.87 2.69 16.87
N PHE A 154 0.78 3.98 17.18
CA PHE A 154 0.75 4.46 18.56
C PHE A 154 -0.51 4.01 19.30
N LEU A 155 -1.69 4.19 18.70
CA LEU A 155 -2.97 3.78 19.29
C LEU A 155 -3.00 2.27 19.58
N ILE A 156 -2.59 1.45 18.62
CA ILE A 156 -2.51 -0.01 18.79
C ILE A 156 -1.53 -0.39 19.91
N ARG A 157 -0.34 0.23 19.96
CA ARG A 157 0.63 0.00 21.04
C ARG A 157 0.11 0.40 22.42
N LYS A 158 -0.82 1.36 22.47
CA LYS A 158 -1.50 1.78 23.71
C LYS A 158 -2.74 0.94 24.03
N GLY A 159 -3.01 -0.11 23.26
CA GLY A 159 -4.09 -1.07 23.52
C GLY A 159 -5.43 -0.69 22.92
N ALA A 160 -5.47 0.16 21.88
CA ALA A 160 -6.71 0.46 21.17
C ALA A 160 -7.35 -0.81 20.59
N LYS A 161 -8.68 -0.91 20.69
CA LYS A 161 -9.44 -2.06 20.21
C LYS A 161 -9.54 -2.06 18.69
N ILE A 162 -8.81 -2.98 18.06
CA ILE A 162 -8.67 -3.11 16.60
C ILE A 162 -9.98 -3.52 15.92
N ASP A 163 -10.87 -4.19 16.63
CA ASP A 163 -12.14 -4.75 16.17
C ASP A 163 -13.37 -3.91 16.58
N SER A 164 -13.14 -2.70 17.13
CA SER A 164 -14.21 -1.76 17.45
C SER A 164 -15.13 -1.54 16.25
N ARG A 165 -16.45 -1.57 16.47
CA ARG A 165 -17.45 -1.37 15.41
C ARG A 165 -18.16 -0.04 15.59
N ASP A 166 -18.24 0.72 14.51
CA ASP A 166 -19.07 1.92 14.43
C ASP A 166 -20.56 1.56 14.25
N ILE A 167 -21.43 2.58 14.13
CA ILE A 167 -22.88 2.38 13.94
C ILE A 167 -23.25 1.60 12.66
N GLU A 168 -22.39 1.59 11.65
CA GLU A 168 -22.57 0.83 10.40
C GLU A 168 -21.95 -0.58 10.51
N GLY A 169 -21.43 -0.95 11.67
CA GLY A 169 -20.74 -2.21 11.90
C GLY A 169 -19.34 -2.24 11.31
N LYS A 170 -18.81 -1.11 10.79
CA LYS A 170 -17.48 -1.03 10.19
C LYS A 170 -16.43 -0.97 11.28
N THR A 171 -15.33 -1.66 11.02
CA THR A 171 -14.13 -1.67 11.88
C THR A 171 -13.07 -0.71 11.34
N PRO A 172 -12.02 -0.35 12.13
CA PRO A 172 -10.89 0.41 11.60
C PRO A 172 -10.28 -0.20 10.33
N PHE A 173 -10.32 -1.53 10.20
CA PHE A 173 -9.77 -2.19 9.02
C PHE A 173 -10.60 -1.89 7.75
N HIS A 174 -11.92 -1.76 7.86
CA HIS A 174 -12.78 -1.29 6.76
C HIS A 174 -12.38 0.11 6.30
N TYR A 175 -12.11 1.03 7.25
CA TYR A 175 -11.69 2.38 6.93
C TYR A 175 -10.28 2.45 6.34
N SER A 176 -9.39 1.52 6.69
CA SER A 176 -8.06 1.44 6.09
C SER A 176 -8.09 1.15 4.58
N ALA A 177 -9.18 0.59 4.06
CA ALA A 177 -9.34 0.35 2.62
C ALA A 177 -9.43 1.67 1.83
N LEU A 178 -9.90 2.75 2.48
CA LEU A 178 -9.92 4.12 1.94
C LEU A 178 -8.61 4.87 2.18
N SER A 179 -7.64 4.23 2.84
CA SER A 179 -6.39 4.86 3.23
C SER A 179 -5.50 5.16 2.01
N PRO A 180 -4.88 6.35 1.94
CA PRO A 180 -3.85 6.63 0.95
C PRO A 180 -2.51 5.96 1.25
N ASN A 181 -2.36 5.26 2.39
CA ASN A 181 -1.09 4.71 2.86
C ASN A 181 -1.18 3.20 3.14
N SER A 182 -0.50 2.40 2.32
CA SER A 182 -0.47 0.93 2.47
C SER A 182 0.18 0.46 3.76
N GLU A 183 1.09 1.25 4.37
CA GLU A 183 1.69 0.92 5.66
C GLU A 183 0.61 0.83 6.75
N THR A 184 -0.42 1.68 6.69
CA THR A 184 -1.52 1.65 7.67
C THR A 184 -2.33 0.37 7.57
N ILE A 185 -2.55 -0.12 6.35
CA ILE A 185 -3.20 -1.41 6.07
C ILE A 185 -2.39 -2.55 6.69
N SER A 186 -1.08 -2.59 6.41
CA SER A 186 -0.16 -3.59 6.97
C SER A 186 -0.16 -3.58 8.49
N ILE A 187 -0.07 -2.41 9.12
CA ILE A 187 -0.06 -2.28 10.58
C ILE A 187 -1.32 -2.88 11.20
N ILE A 188 -2.50 -2.56 10.66
CA ILE A 188 -3.78 -3.06 11.20
C ILE A 188 -3.88 -4.57 11.02
N TYR A 189 -3.52 -5.08 9.84
CA TYR A 189 -3.50 -6.51 9.54
C TYR A 189 -2.55 -7.29 10.48
N GLU A 190 -1.29 -6.86 10.57
CA GLU A 190 -0.26 -7.49 11.42
C GLU A 190 -0.63 -7.45 12.90
N SER A 191 -1.44 -6.48 13.32
CA SER A 191 -1.91 -6.35 14.70
C SER A 191 -3.16 -7.20 15.00
N GLY A 192 -3.66 -7.97 14.03
CA GLY A 192 -4.80 -8.88 14.20
C GLY A 192 -6.12 -8.37 13.63
N GLY A 193 -6.11 -7.35 12.77
CA GLY A 193 -7.29 -6.93 12.04
C GLY A 193 -7.83 -8.04 11.12
N ASP A 194 -9.11 -8.37 11.24
CA ASP A 194 -9.74 -9.40 10.40
C ASP A 194 -10.11 -8.83 9.02
N LEU A 195 -9.46 -9.34 7.97
CA LEU A 195 -9.69 -8.91 6.58
C LEU A 195 -11.04 -9.37 6.01
N ASN A 196 -11.71 -10.31 6.68
CA ASN A 196 -12.98 -10.90 6.25
C ASN A 196 -14.17 -10.46 7.11
N VAL A 197 -13.93 -9.60 8.11
CA VAL A 197 -15.01 -9.08 8.96
C VAL A 197 -16.06 -8.37 8.11
N GLN A 198 -17.33 -8.62 8.38
CA GLN A 198 -18.43 -8.01 7.65
C GLN A 198 -19.04 -6.84 8.42
N ASP A 199 -19.31 -5.73 7.73
CA ASP A 199 -20.16 -4.64 8.21
C ASP A 199 -21.65 -5.02 8.18
N ASN A 200 -22.54 -4.09 8.56
CA ASN A 200 -23.99 -4.34 8.59
C ASN A 200 -24.61 -4.54 7.19
N GLU A 201 -23.88 -4.20 6.12
CA GLU A 201 -24.26 -4.45 4.72
C GLU A 201 -23.62 -5.75 4.18
N HIS A 202 -23.04 -6.58 5.04
CA HIS A 202 -22.31 -7.80 4.68
C HIS A 202 -21.07 -7.58 3.79
N ARG A 203 -20.51 -6.37 3.77
CA ARG A 203 -19.30 -6.05 3.02
C ARG A 203 -18.07 -6.30 3.87
N THR A 204 -17.03 -6.88 3.27
CA THR A 204 -15.69 -6.95 3.87
C THR A 204 -14.93 -5.63 3.71
N PRO A 205 -13.81 -5.41 4.45
CA PRO A 205 -12.94 -4.24 4.24
C PRO A 205 -12.59 -3.97 2.78
N TYR A 206 -12.28 -5.02 2.01
CA TYR A 206 -12.00 -4.92 0.58
C TYR A 206 -13.19 -4.42 -0.25
N GLN A 207 -14.42 -4.81 0.12
CA GLN A 207 -15.64 -4.50 -0.62
C GLN A 207 -16.21 -3.11 -0.33
N VAL A 208 -15.77 -2.44 0.74
CA VAL A 208 -16.19 -1.07 1.06
C VAL A 208 -15.71 -0.07 0.01
N THR A 209 -14.58 -0.34 -0.65
CA THR A 209 -14.10 0.50 -1.76
C THR A 209 -14.74 0.04 -3.08
N ARG A 210 -15.41 0.95 -3.79
CA ARG A 210 -15.96 0.65 -5.14
C ARG A 210 -14.90 0.63 -6.24
N GLU A 211 -13.68 1.08 -5.94
CA GLU A 211 -12.59 1.21 -6.90
C GLU A 211 -11.77 -0.07 -6.98
N SER A 212 -11.65 -0.63 -8.20
CA SER A 212 -10.89 -1.84 -8.52
C SER A 212 -9.36 -1.68 -8.38
N ASN A 213 -8.87 -0.47 -8.09
CA ASN A 213 -7.44 -0.12 -7.97
C ASN A 213 -7.05 0.40 -6.58
N SER A 214 -7.75 0.00 -5.51
CA SER A 214 -7.40 0.41 -4.15
C SER A 214 -6.06 -0.22 -3.70
N LEU A 215 -5.31 0.48 -2.84
CA LEU A 215 -4.09 -0.08 -2.19
C LEU A 215 -4.38 -1.40 -1.47
N MET A 216 -5.61 -1.57 -1.00
CA MET A 216 -6.12 -2.81 -0.40
C MET A 216 -6.13 -3.98 -1.40
N SER A 217 -6.46 -3.75 -2.68
CA SER A 217 -6.44 -4.82 -3.69
C SER A 217 -5.03 -5.36 -3.92
N LYS A 218 -4.05 -4.44 -4.02
CA LYS A 218 -2.63 -4.77 -4.12
C LYS A 218 -2.13 -5.49 -2.87
N PHE A 219 -2.49 -5.00 -1.69
CA PHE A 219 -2.12 -5.63 -0.43
C PHE A 219 -2.63 -7.08 -0.35
N ILE A 220 -3.89 -7.33 -0.73
CA ILE A 220 -4.44 -8.70 -0.76
C ILE A 220 -3.76 -9.57 -1.82
N SER A 221 -3.39 -9.03 -2.98
CA SER A 221 -2.63 -9.80 -3.97
C SER A 221 -1.25 -10.18 -3.44
N ASP A 222 -0.57 -9.26 -2.75
CA ASP A 222 0.75 -9.50 -2.15
C ASP A 222 0.66 -10.57 -1.04
N LEU A 223 -0.37 -10.51 -0.19
CA LEU A 223 -0.64 -11.55 0.82
C LEU A 223 -0.85 -12.94 0.21
N LYS A 224 -1.63 -13.05 -0.87
CA LYS A 224 -1.86 -14.34 -1.55
C LYS A 224 -0.56 -14.91 -2.13
N ILE A 225 0.32 -14.05 -2.64
CA ILE A 225 1.64 -14.47 -3.14
C ILE A 225 2.50 -14.96 -1.98
N GLU A 226 2.51 -14.27 -0.84
CA GLU A 226 3.26 -14.72 0.34
C GLU A 226 2.78 -16.07 0.87
N ASP A 227 1.47 -16.29 0.97
CA ASP A 227 0.89 -17.56 1.40
C ASP A 227 1.25 -18.69 0.43
N TYR A 228 1.20 -18.42 -0.88
CA TYR A 228 1.67 -19.34 -1.90
C TYR A 228 3.17 -19.67 -1.68
N LEU A 229 4.03 -18.67 -1.50
CA LEU A 229 5.46 -18.88 -1.27
C LEU A 229 5.77 -19.64 0.03
N LYS A 230 5.02 -19.38 1.11
CA LYS A 230 5.12 -20.13 2.38
C LYS A 230 4.74 -21.59 2.18
N HIS A 231 3.66 -21.86 1.45
CA HIS A 231 3.23 -23.21 1.12
C HIS A 231 4.34 -23.98 0.39
N PHE A 232 4.99 -23.37 -0.61
CA PHE A 232 6.11 -24.00 -1.32
C PHE A 232 7.37 -24.22 -0.45
N LYS A 233 7.67 -23.31 0.49
CA LYS A 233 8.78 -23.50 1.44
C LYS A 233 8.57 -24.68 2.38
N ILE A 234 7.32 -24.95 2.80
CA ILE A 234 6.98 -26.08 3.68
C ILE A 234 7.15 -27.43 2.97
N PHE A 235 7.02 -27.47 1.64
CA PHE A 235 7.26 -28.69 0.85
C PHE A 235 8.74 -29.10 0.73
N GLY A 236 9.67 -28.41 1.40
CA GLY A 236 10.98 -28.99 1.74
C GLY A 236 11.88 -29.35 0.55
N ILE A 237 11.64 -28.78 -0.62
CA ILE A 237 12.58 -28.89 -1.74
C ILE A 237 13.27 -27.54 -1.86
N GLY A 238 14.56 -27.51 -1.54
CA GLY A 238 15.46 -26.36 -1.69
C GLY A 238 15.70 -26.00 -3.17
N ILE A 239 14.62 -25.85 -3.92
CA ILE A 239 14.61 -25.29 -5.26
C ILE A 239 14.11 -23.86 -5.07
N TYR A 240 15.06 -22.92 -4.98
CA TYR A 240 14.81 -21.54 -5.42
C TYR A 240 14.05 -21.62 -6.74
N PRO A 241 13.04 -20.77 -7.02
CA PRO A 241 12.16 -20.96 -8.15
C PRO A 241 12.97 -21.08 -9.45
N LEU A 242 13.18 -22.32 -9.87
CA LEU A 242 13.63 -22.74 -11.20
C LEU A 242 12.66 -22.19 -12.27
N PHE A 243 11.54 -21.62 -11.85
CA PHE A 243 10.60 -20.84 -12.63
C PHE A 243 11.18 -19.53 -13.22
N PHE A 244 12.23 -18.94 -12.63
CA PHE A 244 12.98 -17.86 -13.30
C PHE A 244 14.00 -18.37 -14.33
N ILE A 245 14.28 -19.67 -14.35
CA ILE A 245 15.10 -20.36 -15.35
C ILE A 245 14.21 -20.95 -16.46
N PHE A 246 12.88 -20.86 -16.34
CA PHE A 246 11.94 -21.52 -17.25
C PHE A 246 11.95 -21.02 -18.72
N PRO A 247 12.41 -19.80 -19.06
CA PRO A 247 12.68 -19.47 -20.48
C PRO A 247 13.99 -20.08 -21.01
N PHE A 248 14.95 -20.39 -20.13
CA PHE A 248 16.27 -20.92 -20.52
C PHE A 248 16.31 -22.46 -20.53
N ALA A 249 15.54 -23.13 -19.67
CA ALA A 249 15.53 -24.60 -19.58
C ALA A 249 14.80 -25.26 -20.77
N ILE A 250 13.80 -24.59 -21.37
CA ILE A 250 13.10 -25.10 -22.57
C ILE A 250 14.04 -25.11 -23.78
N PHE A 251 14.91 -24.11 -23.91
CA PHE A 251 15.95 -24.08 -24.95
C PHE A 251 16.89 -25.29 -24.83
N PHE A 252 17.35 -25.60 -23.61
CA PHE A 252 18.23 -26.74 -23.38
C PHE A 252 17.54 -28.10 -23.55
N LEU A 253 16.24 -28.22 -23.23
CA LEU A 253 15.48 -29.46 -23.41
C LEU A 253 15.19 -29.76 -24.89
N ILE A 254 14.97 -28.75 -25.72
CA ILE A 254 14.79 -28.93 -27.17
C ILE A 254 16.11 -29.37 -27.81
N ASP A 255 17.23 -28.73 -27.46
CA ASP A 255 18.54 -29.13 -27.96
C ASP A 255 18.93 -30.54 -27.48
N PHE A 256 18.63 -30.89 -26.23
CA PHE A 256 18.88 -32.23 -25.70
C PHE A 256 18.03 -33.30 -26.39
N PHE A 257 16.75 -33.01 -26.69
CA PHE A 257 15.88 -33.95 -27.40
C PHE A 257 16.34 -34.17 -28.86
N PHE A 258 16.83 -33.14 -29.54
CA PHE A 258 17.39 -33.26 -30.89
C PHE A 258 18.72 -34.02 -30.91
N VAL A 259 19.60 -33.79 -29.94
CA VAL A 259 20.86 -34.56 -29.83
C VAL A 259 20.58 -36.02 -29.51
N PHE A 260 19.63 -36.29 -28.61
CA PHE A 260 19.31 -37.67 -28.21
C PHE A 260 18.62 -38.45 -29.34
N THR A 261 17.70 -37.83 -30.08
CA THR A 261 17.06 -38.48 -31.25
C THR A 261 18.07 -38.72 -32.38
N SER A 262 19.00 -37.80 -32.63
CA SER A 262 20.08 -37.97 -33.60
C SER A 262 21.04 -39.09 -33.22
N PHE A 263 21.39 -39.19 -31.94
CA PHE A 263 22.24 -40.26 -31.40
C PHE A 263 21.53 -41.62 -31.44
N TRP A 264 20.24 -41.66 -31.13
CA TRP A 264 19.44 -42.88 -31.17
C TRP A 264 19.25 -43.41 -32.59
N ILE A 265 18.98 -42.52 -33.57
CA ILE A 265 18.92 -42.86 -35.00
C ILE A 265 20.28 -43.39 -35.49
N SER A 266 21.39 -42.80 -35.04
CA SER A 266 22.74 -43.25 -35.38
C SER A 266 23.07 -44.65 -34.87
N ILE A 267 22.58 -45.04 -33.70
CA ILE A 267 22.89 -46.34 -33.08
C ILE A 267 21.93 -47.44 -33.52
N THR A 268 20.69 -47.11 -33.87
CA THR A 268 19.66 -48.11 -34.18
C THR A 268 19.40 -48.26 -35.67
N ILE A 269 19.17 -47.16 -36.39
CA ILE A 269 18.73 -47.20 -37.79
C ILE A 269 19.92 -47.39 -38.73
N ILE A 270 21.04 -46.72 -38.46
CA ILE A 270 22.24 -46.81 -39.32
C ILE A 270 22.79 -48.25 -39.36
N PRO A 271 22.92 -49.01 -38.26
CA PRO A 271 23.40 -50.39 -38.32
C PRO A 271 22.43 -51.34 -39.01
N ILE A 272 21.11 -51.11 -38.89
CA ILE A 272 20.09 -51.93 -39.57
C ILE A 272 20.12 -51.68 -41.07
N LEU A 273 20.22 -50.42 -41.50
CA LEU A 273 20.37 -50.06 -42.91
C LEU A 273 21.71 -50.55 -43.46
N ALA A 274 22.80 -50.41 -42.70
CA ALA A 274 24.11 -50.93 -43.07
C ALA A 274 24.07 -52.47 -43.21
N TYR A 275 23.45 -53.19 -42.28
CA TYR A 275 23.32 -54.65 -42.35
C TYR A 275 22.51 -55.11 -43.56
N SER A 276 21.36 -54.47 -43.83
CA SER A 276 20.54 -54.73 -45.01
C SER A 276 21.29 -54.43 -46.31
N PHE A 277 22.06 -53.34 -46.32
CA PHE A 277 22.87 -52.91 -47.44
C PHE A 277 24.08 -53.83 -47.69
N PHE A 278 24.80 -54.25 -46.66
CA PHE A 278 25.89 -55.23 -46.75
C PHE A 278 25.39 -56.59 -47.22
N LYS A 279 24.21 -57.04 -46.75
CA LYS A 279 23.57 -58.27 -47.22
C LYS A 279 23.28 -58.20 -48.72
N ASN A 280 22.76 -57.09 -49.23
CA ASN A 280 22.52 -56.90 -50.65
C ASN A 280 23.81 -56.73 -51.47
N CYS A 281 24.83 -56.04 -50.94
CA CYS A 281 26.12 -55.83 -51.61
C CYS A 281 27.01 -57.10 -51.63
N TYR A 282 26.75 -58.11 -50.81
CA TYR A 282 27.46 -59.39 -50.85
C TYR A 282 26.79 -60.43 -51.76
N ILE A 283 25.45 -60.42 -51.81
CA ILE A 283 24.66 -61.41 -52.54
C ILE A 283 24.54 -61.03 -54.02
N TYR A 284 24.34 -59.74 -54.34
CA TYR A 284 24.08 -59.25 -55.69
C TYR A 284 25.28 -59.31 -56.67
N PRO A 285 26.53 -58.97 -56.29
CA PRO A 285 27.66 -59.02 -57.23
C PRO A 285 28.11 -60.46 -57.53
N LYS A 286 27.90 -61.40 -56.59
CA LYS A 286 28.25 -62.81 -56.77
C LYS A 286 27.38 -63.50 -57.83
N SER A 287 26.14 -63.05 -58.02
CA SER A 287 25.24 -63.52 -59.10
C SER A 287 25.50 -62.87 -60.47
N HIS A 288 26.33 -61.81 -60.55
CA HIS A 288 26.58 -61.06 -61.79
C HIS A 288 28.08 -60.90 -62.14
N GLY A 289 28.96 -61.68 -61.50
CA GLY A 289 30.39 -61.75 -61.85
C GLY A 289 31.24 -60.53 -61.45
N MET A 290 30.73 -59.65 -60.58
CA MET A 290 31.45 -58.46 -60.11
C MET A 290 32.27 -58.75 -58.84
N ASN A 291 33.41 -58.07 -58.66
CA ASN A 291 34.21 -58.19 -57.43
C ASN A 291 33.46 -57.55 -56.24
N PRO A 292 33.09 -58.33 -55.20
CA PRO A 292 32.31 -57.83 -54.07
C PRO A 292 32.99 -56.71 -53.28
N ALA A 293 34.32 -56.70 -53.23
CA ALA A 293 35.08 -55.68 -52.50
C ALA A 293 35.01 -54.31 -53.19
N ALA A 294 35.11 -54.29 -54.51
CA ALA A 294 35.02 -53.06 -55.30
C ALA A 294 33.60 -52.45 -55.28
N PHE A 295 32.58 -53.32 -55.32
CA PHE A 295 31.19 -52.89 -55.21
C PHE A 295 30.87 -52.35 -53.81
N GLY A 296 31.35 -53.00 -52.75
CA GLY A 296 31.22 -52.54 -51.38
C GLY A 296 31.86 -51.16 -51.14
N LEU A 297 33.03 -50.89 -51.71
CA LEU A 297 33.70 -49.58 -51.65
C LEU A 297 32.93 -48.47 -52.35
N TYR A 298 32.37 -48.74 -53.54
CA TYR A 298 31.54 -47.78 -54.29
C TYR A 298 30.26 -47.41 -53.51
N CYS A 299 29.60 -48.43 -52.98
CA CYS A 299 28.42 -48.33 -52.16
C CYS A 299 28.66 -47.59 -50.83
N TYR A 300 29.80 -47.83 -50.17
CA TYR A 300 30.22 -47.10 -48.97
C TYR A 300 30.54 -45.62 -49.27
N ALA A 301 31.18 -45.33 -50.41
CA ALA A 301 31.44 -43.95 -50.83
C ALA A 301 30.15 -43.14 -51.05
N ILE A 302 29.12 -43.77 -51.65
CA ILE A 302 27.78 -43.15 -51.82
C ILE A 302 27.13 -42.90 -50.45
N PHE A 303 27.20 -43.86 -49.54
CA PHE A 303 26.67 -43.69 -48.18
C PHE A 303 27.36 -42.54 -47.43
N CYS A 304 28.70 -42.46 -47.48
CA CYS A 304 29.46 -41.35 -46.90
C CYS A 304 29.11 -40.00 -47.54
N PHE A 305 28.91 -39.96 -48.86
CA PHE A 305 28.52 -38.74 -49.58
C PHE A 305 27.14 -38.23 -49.14
N PHE A 306 26.13 -39.10 -49.02
CA PHE A 306 24.80 -38.70 -48.55
C PHE A 306 24.78 -38.33 -47.07
N SER A 307 25.55 -39.04 -46.21
CA SER A 307 25.64 -38.69 -44.79
C SER A 307 26.24 -37.31 -44.57
N THR A 308 27.31 -36.96 -45.30
CA THR A 308 27.97 -35.65 -45.20
C THR A 308 27.13 -34.53 -45.81
N MET A 309 26.33 -34.80 -46.84
CA MET A 309 25.37 -33.85 -47.41
C MET A 309 24.24 -33.51 -46.43
N ILE A 310 23.70 -34.51 -45.72
CA ILE A 310 22.65 -34.32 -44.69
C ILE A 310 23.19 -33.49 -43.52
N PHE A 311 24.40 -33.79 -43.03
CA PHE A 311 25.03 -33.04 -41.94
C PHE A 311 25.38 -31.59 -42.32
N ARG A 312 25.68 -31.29 -43.59
CA ARG A 312 25.95 -29.91 -44.06
C ARG A 312 24.69 -29.08 -44.34
N LEU A 313 23.57 -29.70 -44.72
CA LEU A 313 22.32 -29.00 -45.04
C LEU A 313 21.42 -28.75 -43.81
N LEU A 314 21.54 -29.58 -42.76
CA LEU A 314 20.73 -29.46 -41.54
C LEU A 314 20.82 -28.08 -40.86
N PRO A 315 22.00 -27.46 -40.69
CA PRO A 315 22.11 -26.16 -40.02
C PRO A 315 21.43 -25.02 -40.79
N ASN A 316 21.47 -25.06 -42.13
CA ASN A 316 20.88 -24.02 -42.99
C ASN A 316 19.35 -24.10 -43.11
N ILE A 317 18.77 -25.28 -42.91
CA ILE A 317 17.30 -25.46 -42.87
C ILE A 317 16.75 -25.04 -41.51
N LEU A 318 17.51 -25.26 -40.44
CA LEU A 318 17.12 -24.88 -39.09
C LEU A 318 17.26 -23.36 -38.84
N SER A 319 18.28 -22.69 -39.38
CA SER A 319 18.46 -21.23 -39.19
C SER A 319 17.36 -20.38 -39.84
N ARG A 320 16.71 -20.85 -40.92
CA ARG A 320 15.61 -20.13 -41.59
C ARG A 320 14.26 -20.20 -40.86
N LYS A 321 14.11 -21.08 -39.87
CA LYS A 321 12.84 -21.22 -39.11
C LYS A 321 12.77 -20.39 -37.81
N TYR A 322 13.84 -19.68 -37.45
CA TYR A 322 13.94 -18.93 -36.19
C TYR A 322 14.17 -17.41 -36.38
N LEU A 323 13.69 -16.85 -37.48
CA LEU A 323 13.79 -15.40 -37.78
C LEU A 323 12.43 -14.76 -38.15
N ILE A 324 11.33 -15.27 -37.59
CA ILE A 324 10.04 -14.56 -37.55
C ILE A 324 9.52 -14.58 -36.12
#